data_AF-A0A392WJ16-F1
#
_entry.id   AF-A0A392WJ16-F1
#
_cell.length_a   1.000
_cell.length_b   1.000
_cell.length_c   1.000
_cell.angle_alpha   90.00
_cell.angle_beta   90.00
_cell.angle_gamma   90.00
#
_symmetry.space_group_name_H-M   'P 1'
#
loop_
_entity.id
_entity.type
_entity.pdbx_description
1 polymer ?
#
loop_
_entity_poly.entity_id
_entity_poly.type
_entity_poly.pdbx_seq_one_letter_code
_entity_poly.pdbx_strand_id
1 'polypeptide(L)' 'QMEVGARYDSGFQFAIEQLKIIFPDLDEAKLGELDALNRIVDGKLVPFVPTSAT' A
#
# COMPACT_ATOMS: atom_id res chain seq x y z
N GLN A 1 -14.68 12.70 -14.07
CA GLN A 1 -13.33 12.08 -14.03
C GLN A 1 -13.01 11.70 -12.58
N MET A 2 -13.84 10.82 -12.03
CA MET A 2 -13.58 10.09 -10.79
C MET A 2 -13.28 8.66 -11.24
N GLU A 3 -12.35 7.90 -10.71
CA GLU A 3 -11.24 8.13 -9.81
C GLU A 3 -10.55 6.79 -9.92
N VAL A 4 -9.47 6.71 -10.70
CA VAL A 4 -8.84 5.41 -10.96
C VAL A 4 -8.40 4.75 -9.64
N GLY A 5 -8.23 5.54 -8.56
CA GLY A 5 -8.05 5.07 -7.18
C GLY A 5 -9.25 4.30 -6.62
N ALA A 6 -10.47 4.84 -6.71
CA ALA A 6 -11.68 4.22 -6.13
C ALA A 6 -11.98 2.81 -6.68
N ARG A 7 -11.53 2.50 -7.90
CA ARG A 7 -11.68 1.16 -8.49
C ARG A 7 -10.75 0.11 -7.85
N TYR A 8 -9.65 0.55 -7.25
CA TYR A 8 -8.66 -0.31 -6.61
C TYR A 8 -8.92 -0.47 -5.12
N ASP A 9 -9.67 0.45 -4.49
CA ASP A 9 -9.98 0.39 -3.06
C ASP A 9 -10.65 -0.92 -2.66
N SER A 10 -11.63 -1.41 -3.43
CA SER A 10 -12.32 -2.67 -3.10
C SER A 10 -11.41 -3.89 -3.17
N GLY A 11 -10.55 -3.96 -4.18
CA GLY A 11 -9.57 -5.04 -4.35
C GLY A 11 -8.48 -5.01 -3.28
N PHE A 12 -8.06 -3.80 -2.89
CA PHE A 12 -7.09 -3.60 -1.83
C PHE A 12 -7.66 -4.00 -0.47
N GLN A 13 -8.87 -3.54 -0.11
CA GLN A 13 -9.54 -3.94 1.13
C GLN A 13 -9.78 -5.45 1.21
N PHE A 14 -10.15 -6.08 0.09
CA PHE A 14 -10.28 -7.53 0.02
C PHE A 14 -8.95 -8.25 0.31
N ALA A 15 -7.83 -7.79 -0.25
CA ALA A 15 -6.52 -8.39 0.00
C ALA A 15 -6.09 -8.27 1.47
N ILE A 16 -6.40 -7.14 2.12
CA ILE A 16 -6.16 -6.94 3.56
C ILE A 16 -6.97 -7.93 4.40
N GLU A 17 -8.26 -8.11 4.11
CA GLU A 17 -9.11 -9.08 4.80
C GLU A 17 -8.61 -10.53 4.63
N GLN A 18 -8.09 -10.89 3.45
CA GLN A 18 -7.48 -12.21 3.26
C GLN A 18 -6.19 -12.37 4.09
N LEU A 19 -5.38 -11.31 4.23
CA LEU A 19 -4.12 -11.38 4.97
C LEU A 19 -4.35 -11.52 6.49
N LYS A 20 -5.41 -10.91 7.02
CA LYS A 20 -5.83 -11.05 8.43
C LYS A 20 -6.18 -12.49 8.83
N ILE A 21 -6.58 -13.34 7.88
CA ILE A 21 -6.88 -14.76 8.16
C ILE A 21 -5.63 -15.52 8.60
N ILE A 22 -4.47 -15.21 8.01
CA ILE A 22 -3.19 -15.85 8.32
C ILE A 22 -2.43 -15.09 9.41
N PHE A 23 -2.61 -13.77 9.46
CA PHE A 23 -1.98 -12.87 10.44
C PHE A 23 -3.08 -12.08 11.18
N PRO A 24 -3.71 -12.65 12.22
CA PRO A 24 -4.83 -11.99 12.91
C PRO A 24 -4.44 -10.69 13.63
N ASP A 25 -3.15 -10.53 13.96
CA ASP A 25 -2.60 -9.33 14.60
C ASP A 25 -2.05 -8.30 13.58
N LEU A 26 -2.46 -8.42 12.32
CA LEU A 26 -2.02 -7.53 11.24
C LEU A 26 -2.50 -6.09 11.50
N ASP A 27 -1.55 -5.21 11.78
CA ASP A 27 -1.80 -3.79 12.00
C ASP A 27 -1.91 -3.06 10.65
N GLU A 28 -3.14 -2.74 10.25
CA GLU A 28 -3.44 -2.00 9.02
C GLU A 28 -2.74 -0.64 8.95
N ALA A 29 -2.57 0.06 10.08
CA ALA A 29 -1.90 1.35 10.11
C ALA A 29 -0.42 1.19 9.72
N LYS A 30 0.22 0.12 10.20
CA LYS A 30 1.60 -0.23 9.86
C LYS A 30 1.77 -0.68 8.41
N LEU A 31 0.75 -1.29 7.81
CA LEU A 31 0.75 -1.59 6.37
C LEU A 31 0.63 -0.33 5.52
N GLY A 32 -0.17 0.65 5.94
CA GLY A 32 -0.22 1.97 5.31
C GLY A 32 1.12 2.71 5.39
N GLU A 33 1.88 2.56 6.47
CA GLU A 33 3.24 3.10 6.60
C GLU A 33 4.24 2.42 5.63
N LEU A 34 4.12 1.11 5.40
CA LEU A 34 4.94 0.42 4.40
C LEU A 34 4.66 0.87 2.98
N ASP A 35 3.41 1.26 2.67
CA ASP A 35 3.05 1.87 1.39
C ASP A 35 3.72 3.24 1.23
N ALA A 36 3.74 4.07 2.28
CA ALA A 36 4.42 5.37 2.27
C ALA A 36 5.96 5.29 2.09
N LEU A 37 6.56 4.15 2.45
CA LEU A 37 8.00 3.90 2.32
C LEU A 37 8.39 3.21 1.01
N ASN A 38 7.45 2.93 0.11
CA ASN A 38 7.73 2.30 -1.17
C ASN A 38 7.05 3.06 -2.31
N ARG A 39 7.69 3.12 -3.47
CA ARG A 39 7.08 3.63 -4.70
C ARG A 39 7.09 2.55 -5.77
N ILE A 40 6.13 2.61 -6.67
CA ILE A 40 6.11 1.74 -7.86
C ILE A 40 6.90 2.45 -8.96
N VAL A 41 8.00 1.83 -9.41
CA VAL A 41 8.78 2.24 -10.59
C VAL A 41 8.79 1.06 -11.55
N ASP A 42 8.29 1.28 -12.78
CA ASP A 42 8.19 0.26 -13.83
C ASP A 42 7.48 -1.03 -13.40
N GLY A 43 6.42 -0.89 -12.58
CA GLY A 43 5.64 -2.03 -12.08
C GLY A 43 6.33 -2.83 -10.96
N LYS A 44 7.47 -2.36 -10.44
CA LYS A 44 8.17 -2.96 -9.31
C LYS A 44 8.12 -2.04 -8.09
N LEU A 45 7.89 -2.62 -6.91
CA LEU A 45 8.04 -1.93 -5.64
C LEU A 45 9.53 -1.66 -5.37
N VAL A 46 9.87 -0.39 -5.14
CA VAL A 46 11.20 0.04 -4.72
C VAL A 46 11.08 0.94 -3.48
N PRO A 47 12.04 0.90 -2.54
CA PRO A 47 12.03 1.79 -1.39
C PRO A 47 11.97 3.27 -1.83
N PHE A 48 11.09 4.04 -1.20
CA PHE A 48 11.06 5.49 -1.30
C PHE A 48 12.29 6.04 -0.58
N VAL A 49 13.20 6.63 -1.33
CA VAL A 49 14.31 7.41 -0.79
C VAL A 49 13.91 8.87 -0.91
N PRO A 50 13.67 9.59 0.20
CA PRO A 50 13.42 11.02 0.14
C PRO A 50 14.64 11.68 -0.50
N THR A 51 14.48 12.32 -1.66
CA THR A 51 15.51 13.21 -2.17
C THR A 51 15.69 14.28 -1.10
N SER A 52 16.85 14.34 -0.44
CA SER A 52 17.13 15.39 0.55
C SER A 52 16.76 16.73 -0.07
N ALA A 53 15.75 17.38 0.49
CA ALA A 53 15.36 18.71 0.08
C ALA A 53 16.51 19.64 0.48
N THR A 54 17.30 20.08 -0.51
CA THR A 54 18.18 21.24 -0.41
C THR A 54 17.37 22.53 -0.38
#